data_AF-A0A1F4DUW2-F1
#
_entry.id   AF-A0A1F4DUW2-F1
#
_cell.length_a   1.000
_cell.length_b   1.000
_cell.length_c   1.000
_cell.angle_alpha   90.00
_cell.angle_beta   90.00
_cell.angle_gamma   90.00
#
_symmetry.space_group_name_H-M   'P 1'
#
loop_
_entity.id
_entity.type
_entity.pdbx_description
1 polymer ?
#
loop_
_entity_poly.entity_id
_entity_poly.type
_entity_poly.pdbx_seq_one_letter_code
_entity_poly.pdbx_strand_id
1 'polypeptide(L)'
;MSKRNIGQEIIQGLEEIKAWKRGELKLKTHTVEMPKAADVPAIRKELGLSQPEFAGFMGVSLGTLRNWEQERREPHGPARALLLVASKQPAAVRAAFEAAAPVSRKVAYKKRATHARRKAA
;
A
#
# COMPACT_ATOMS: atom_id res chain seq x y z
N MET A 1 -35.87 -36.73 8.41
CA MET A 1 -34.71 -35.81 8.26
C MET A 1 -33.86 -35.95 9.51
N SER A 2 -32.61 -36.39 9.38
CA SER A 2 -31.72 -36.58 10.53
C SER A 2 -31.47 -35.24 11.25
N LYS A 3 -31.57 -35.22 12.57
CA LYS A 3 -31.25 -34.05 13.39
C LYS A 3 -29.74 -33.82 13.32
N ARG A 4 -29.33 -32.73 12.69
CA ARG A 4 -27.94 -32.27 12.66
C ARG A 4 -27.39 -32.15 14.09
N ASN A 5 -26.22 -32.74 14.36
CA ASN A 5 -25.57 -32.66 15.66
C ASN A 5 -24.41 -31.65 15.61
N ILE A 6 -24.74 -30.39 15.91
CA ILE A 6 -23.80 -29.28 15.89
C ILE A 6 -22.64 -29.52 16.88
N GLY A 7 -22.89 -30.17 18.02
CA GLY A 7 -21.84 -30.45 19.02
C GLY A 7 -20.76 -31.37 18.48
N GLN A 8 -21.13 -32.43 17.77
CA GLN A 8 -20.18 -33.35 17.14
C GLN A 8 -19.41 -32.67 16.00
N GLU A 9 -20.06 -31.86 15.18
CA GLU A 9 -19.41 -31.12 14.09
C GLU A 9 -18.35 -30.12 14.62
N ILE A 10 -18.62 -29.44 15.74
CA ILE A 10 -17.66 -28.53 16.36
C ILE A 10 -16.45 -29.30 16.91
N ILE A 11 -16.67 -30.43 17.58
CA ILE A 11 -15.58 -31.28 18.10
C ILE A 11 -14.71 -31.76 16.95
N GLN A 12 -15.32 -32.24 15.87
CA GLN A 12 -14.62 -32.67 14.67
C GLN A 12 -13.78 -31.53 14.06
N GLY A 13 -14.34 -30.33 13.93
CA GLY A 13 -13.60 -29.17 13.43
C GLY A 13 -12.39 -28.79 14.30
N LEU A 14 -12.50 -28.93 15.64
CA LEU A 14 -11.38 -28.68 16.55
C LEU A 14 -10.27 -29.75 16.42
N GLU A 15 -10.65 -31.01 16.19
CA GLU A 15 -9.70 -32.10 15.91
C GLU A 15 -8.96 -31.89 14.59
N GLU A 16 -9.68 -31.46 13.54
CA GLU A 16 -9.11 -31.11 12.25
C GLU A 16 -8.10 -29.94 12.36
N ILE A 17 -8.41 -28.92 13.17
CA ILE A 17 -7.47 -27.81 13.44
C ILE A 17 -6.21 -28.30 14.17
N LYS A 18 -6.35 -29.22 15.13
CA LYS A 18 -5.18 -29.82 15.83
C LYS A 18 -4.30 -30.60 14.86
N ALA A 19 -4.88 -31.42 14.01
CA ALA A 19 -4.16 -32.19 12.99
C ALA A 19 -3.47 -31.27 11.96
N TRP A 20 -4.14 -30.20 11.54
CA TRP A 20 -3.55 -29.19 10.66
C TRP A 20 -2.34 -28.49 11.30
N LYS A 21 -2.43 -28.08 12.57
CA LYS A 21 -1.30 -27.48 13.30
C LYS A 21 -0.10 -28.42 13.46
N ARG A 22 -0.33 -29.74 13.52
CA ARG A 22 0.73 -30.77 13.53
C ARG A 22 1.28 -31.10 12.15
N GLY A 23 0.72 -30.53 11.09
CA GLY A 23 1.12 -30.81 9.70
C GLY A 23 0.56 -32.12 9.14
N GLU A 24 -0.36 -32.79 9.85
CA GLU A 24 -0.94 -34.08 9.49
C GLU A 24 -2.13 -33.94 8.52
N LEU A 25 -2.72 -32.74 8.45
CA LEU A 25 -3.90 -32.43 7.65
C LEU A 25 -3.66 -31.15 6.84
N LYS A 26 -4.10 -31.11 5.58
CA LYS A 26 -4.15 -29.87 4.78
C LYS A 26 -5.57 -29.31 4.81
N LEU A 27 -5.75 -28.16 5.44
CA LEU A 27 -7.00 -27.39 5.38
C LEU A 27 -6.94 -26.36 4.27
N LYS A 28 -8.11 -25.92 3.79
CA LYS A 28 -8.19 -24.77 2.88
C LYS A 28 -7.73 -23.53 3.62
N THR A 29 -6.56 -23.02 3.25
CA THR A 29 -5.99 -21.79 3.79
C THR A 29 -5.91 -20.74 2.71
N HIS A 30 -6.13 -19.48 3.09
CA HIS A 30 -5.92 -18.32 2.23
C HIS A 30 -4.81 -17.48 2.84
N THR A 31 -3.59 -17.65 2.35
CA THR A 31 -2.46 -16.79 2.72
C THR A 31 -2.33 -15.71 1.67
N VAL A 32 -2.33 -14.45 2.10
CA VAL A 32 -2.12 -13.30 1.22
C VAL A 32 -0.69 -12.80 1.43
N GLU A 33 0.13 -12.89 0.39
CA GLU A 33 1.43 -12.24 0.36
C GLU A 33 1.24 -10.74 0.22
N MET A 34 1.77 -10.01 1.19
CA MET A 34 1.63 -8.57 1.30
C MET A 34 2.91 -7.89 0.83
N PRO A 35 2.83 -6.84 0.00
CA PRO A 35 4.02 -6.13 -0.48
C PRO A 35 4.91 -5.61 0.65
N LYS A 36 6.19 -5.54 0.33
CA LYS A 36 7.28 -5.01 1.16
C LYS A 36 7.84 -3.72 0.57
N ALA A 37 8.74 -3.08 1.29
CA ALA A 37 9.44 -1.88 0.85
C ALA A 37 10.12 -2.05 -0.54
N ALA A 38 10.74 -3.21 -0.77
CA ALA A 38 11.41 -3.55 -2.03
C ALA A 38 10.49 -3.55 -3.26
N ASP A 39 9.18 -3.78 -3.08
CA ASP A 39 8.22 -3.86 -4.18
C ASP A 39 7.71 -2.47 -4.60
N VAL A 40 7.82 -1.47 -3.71
CA VAL A 40 7.24 -0.13 -3.90
C VAL A 40 7.74 0.57 -5.18
N PRO A 41 9.05 0.55 -5.53
CA PRO A 41 9.53 1.16 -6.76
C PRO A 41 8.92 0.54 -8.02
N ALA A 42 8.72 -0.79 -8.03
CA ALA A 42 8.15 -1.51 -9.16
C ALA A 42 6.68 -1.15 -9.33
N ILE A 43 5.91 -1.21 -8.25
CA ILE A 43 4.47 -0.85 -8.23
C ILE A 43 4.26 0.58 -8.74
N ARG A 44 5.05 1.55 -8.27
CA ARG A 44 4.93 2.94 -8.73
C ARG A 44 5.23 3.08 -10.22
N LYS A 45 6.29 2.41 -10.70
CA LYS A 45 6.68 2.46 -12.12
C LYS A 45 5.61 1.85 -13.03
N GLU A 46 4.98 0.77 -12.59
CA GLU A 46 3.87 0.13 -13.31
C GLU A 46 2.66 1.07 -13.47
N LEU A 47 2.39 1.90 -12.45
CA LEU A 47 1.38 2.95 -12.54
C LEU A 47 1.79 4.12 -13.43
N GLY A 48 3.08 4.26 -13.77
CA GLY A 48 3.62 5.36 -14.56
C GLY A 48 3.62 6.71 -13.83
N LEU A 49 3.70 6.69 -12.50
CA LEU A 49 3.66 7.89 -11.66
C LEU A 49 5.05 8.31 -11.17
N SER A 50 5.30 9.61 -11.10
CA SER A 50 6.47 10.16 -10.41
C SER A 50 6.38 9.94 -8.90
N GLN A 51 7.50 10.04 -8.18
CA GLN A 51 7.49 9.90 -6.71
C GLN A 51 6.54 10.92 -6.03
N PRO A 52 6.51 12.21 -6.38
CA PRO A 52 5.58 13.15 -5.77
C PRO A 52 4.11 12.84 -6.05
N GLU A 53 3.78 12.43 -7.28
CA GLU A 53 2.40 12.05 -7.65
C GLU A 53 1.94 10.83 -6.89
N PHE A 54 2.79 9.79 -6.82
CA PHE A 54 2.47 8.57 -6.09
C PHE A 54 2.39 8.81 -4.58
N ALA A 55 3.28 9.63 -4.00
CA ALA A 55 3.23 9.99 -2.59
C ALA A 55 1.93 10.75 -2.27
N GLY A 56 1.55 11.72 -3.12
CA GLY A 56 0.30 12.46 -2.99
C GLY A 56 -0.92 11.55 -3.08
N PHE A 57 -0.93 10.63 -4.05
CA PHE A 57 -2.00 9.65 -4.22
C PHE A 57 -2.14 8.72 -3.01
N MET A 58 -1.02 8.23 -2.48
CA MET A 58 -0.99 7.35 -1.31
C MET A 58 -1.24 8.10 0.01
N GLY A 59 -1.39 9.43 -0.01
CA GLY A 59 -1.62 10.24 1.17
C GLY A 59 -0.43 10.29 2.14
N VAL A 60 0.79 10.13 1.63
CA VAL A 60 2.02 10.13 2.45
C VAL A 60 2.99 11.22 1.99
N SER A 61 3.93 11.58 2.86
CA SER A 61 4.98 12.52 2.47
C SER A 61 5.93 11.90 1.43
N LEU A 62 6.52 12.73 0.57
CA LEU A 62 7.57 12.29 -0.36
C LEU A 62 8.76 11.64 0.38
N GLY A 63 9.09 12.13 1.57
CA GLY A 63 10.13 11.53 2.42
C GLY A 63 9.77 10.12 2.89
N THR A 64 8.49 9.89 3.24
CA THR A 64 7.98 8.56 3.60
C THR A 64 8.11 7.60 2.44
N LEU A 65 7.65 7.99 1.24
CA LEU A 65 7.77 7.16 0.04
C LEU A 65 9.23 6.82 -0.27
N ARG A 66 10.15 7.81 -0.18
CA ARG A 66 11.57 7.57 -0.40
C ARG A 66 12.18 6.61 0.62
N ASN A 67 11.77 6.69 1.88
CA ASN A 67 12.22 5.74 2.90
C ASN A 67 11.77 4.31 2.58
N TRP A 68 10.58 4.13 1.97
CA TRP A 68 10.12 2.82 1.49
C TRP A 68 10.90 2.37 0.26
N GLU A 69 11.01 3.20 -0.78
CA GLU A 69 11.72 2.83 -2.02
C GLU A 69 13.22 2.56 -1.81
N GLN A 70 13.81 3.06 -0.72
CA GLN A 70 15.20 2.81 -0.31
C GLN A 70 15.32 1.74 0.79
N GLU A 71 14.22 1.06 1.14
CA GLU A 71 14.18 0.01 2.18
C GLU A 71 14.65 0.47 3.57
N ARG A 72 14.69 1.78 3.83
CA ARG A 72 15.01 2.34 5.16
C ARG A 72 13.87 2.13 6.16
N ARG A 73 12.63 2.00 5.66
CA ARG A 73 11.43 1.66 6.43
C ARG A 73 10.50 0.80 5.60
N GLU A 74 9.69 0.02 6.30
CA GLU A 74 8.59 -0.74 5.69
C GLU A 74 7.29 0.08 5.66
N PRO A 75 6.48 -0.03 4.60
CA PRO A 75 5.08 0.36 4.66
C PRO A 75 4.35 -0.50 5.71
N HIS A 76 3.42 0.09 6.44
CA HIS A 76 2.67 -0.60 7.49
C HIS A 76 1.17 -0.26 7.44
N GLY A 77 0.36 -1.11 8.08
CA GLY A 77 -1.09 -0.89 8.17
C GLY A 77 -1.75 -0.75 6.79
N PRO A 78 -2.64 0.26 6.59
CA PRO A 78 -3.36 0.45 5.34
C PRO A 78 -2.48 0.63 4.10
N ALA A 79 -1.27 1.16 4.25
CA ALA A 79 -0.35 1.38 3.14
C ALA A 79 -0.01 0.06 2.43
N ARG A 80 0.18 -1.04 3.16
CA ARG A 80 0.48 -2.36 2.58
C ARG A 80 -0.71 -2.90 1.79
N ALA A 81 -1.93 -2.72 2.29
CA ALA A 81 -3.13 -3.14 1.59
C ALA A 81 -3.33 -2.34 0.30
N LEU A 82 -3.09 -1.02 0.32
CA LEU A 82 -3.17 -0.17 -0.87
C LEU A 82 -2.09 -0.53 -1.89
N LEU A 83 -0.87 -0.81 -1.44
CA LEU A 83 0.20 -1.30 -2.31
C LEU A 83 -0.16 -2.65 -2.95
N LEU A 84 -0.82 -3.54 -2.21
CA LEU A 84 -1.31 -4.81 -2.75
C LEU A 84 -2.32 -4.57 -3.86
N VAL A 85 -3.31 -3.70 -3.62
CA VAL A 85 -4.31 -3.36 -4.64
C VAL A 85 -3.66 -2.70 -5.86
N ALA A 86 -2.69 -1.79 -5.65
CA ALA A 86 -1.93 -1.17 -6.73
C ALA A 86 -1.12 -2.17 -7.55
N SER A 87 -0.56 -3.20 -6.91
CA SER A 87 0.17 -4.28 -7.58
C SER A 87 -0.74 -5.22 -8.35
N LYS A 88 -1.94 -5.52 -7.84
CA LYS A 88 -2.84 -6.52 -8.46
C LYS A 88 -3.78 -5.90 -9.50
N GLN A 89 -4.19 -4.65 -9.31
CA GLN A 89 -5.11 -3.92 -10.18
C GLN A 89 -4.55 -2.53 -10.53
N PRO A 90 -3.40 -2.45 -11.22
CA PRO A 90 -2.75 -1.18 -11.56
C PRO A 90 -3.65 -0.28 -12.43
N ALA A 91 -4.43 -0.86 -13.36
CA ALA A 91 -5.35 -0.10 -14.22
C ALA A 91 -6.45 0.62 -13.42
N ALA A 92 -7.04 -0.05 -12.42
CA ALA A 92 -8.08 0.55 -11.58
C ALA A 92 -7.51 1.67 -10.70
N VAL A 93 -6.30 1.46 -10.16
CA VAL A 93 -5.60 2.48 -9.36
C VAL A 93 -5.21 3.70 -10.20
N ARG A 94 -4.73 3.47 -11.43
CA ARG A 94 -4.46 4.54 -12.39
C ARG A 94 -5.73 5.32 -12.75
N ALA A 95 -6.83 4.63 -13.05
CA ALA A 95 -8.10 5.29 -13.34
C ALA A 95 -8.61 6.12 -12.13
N ALA A 96 -8.46 5.60 -10.91
CA ALA A 96 -8.79 6.34 -9.69
C ALA A 96 -7.90 7.57 -9.50
N PHE A 97 -6.60 7.47 -9.78
CA PHE A 97 -5.68 8.61 -9.76
C PHE A 97 -6.07 9.68 -10.78
N GLU A 98 -6.37 9.29 -12.02
CA GLU A 98 -6.78 10.20 -13.09
C GLU A 98 -8.12 10.89 -12.78
N ALA A 99 -9.07 10.17 -12.21
CA ALA A 99 -10.36 10.73 -11.77
C ALA A 99 -10.21 11.68 -10.57
N ALA A 100 -9.24 11.43 -9.68
CA ALA A 100 -8.98 12.24 -8.49
C ALA A 100 -8.05 13.43 -8.76
N ALA A 101 -7.38 13.48 -9.90
CA ALA A 101 -6.39 14.51 -10.22
C ALA A 101 -7.03 15.91 -10.23
N PRO A 102 -6.69 16.82 -9.30
CA PRO A 102 -7.12 18.21 -9.42
C PRO A 102 -6.40 18.85 -10.62
N VAL A 103 -7.15 19.59 -11.44
CA VAL A 103 -6.64 20.45 -12.52
C VAL A 103 -5.37 21.14 -12.07
N SER A 104 -4.28 20.97 -12.84
CA SER A 104 -2.98 21.60 -12.64
C SER A 104 -3.11 23.04 -12.15
N ARG A 105 -3.04 23.26 -10.82
CA ARG A 105 -2.78 24.59 -10.29
C ARG A 105 -1.30 24.80 -10.49
N LYS A 106 -0.94 25.49 -11.58
CA LYS A 106 0.36 26.14 -11.72
C LYS A 106 0.62 26.92 -10.44
N VAL A 107 1.41 26.37 -9.52
CA VAL A 107 1.87 27.13 -8.37
C VAL A 107 2.93 28.08 -8.92
N ALA A 108 2.50 29.29 -9.27
CA ALA A 108 3.38 30.38 -9.63
C ALA A 108 4.26 30.71 -8.43
N TYR A 109 5.46 30.12 -8.37
CA TYR A 109 6.46 30.48 -7.39
C TYR A 109 6.95 31.90 -7.70
N LYS A 110 6.35 32.91 -7.06
CA LYS A 110 6.91 34.27 -7.03
C LYS A 110 8.21 34.20 -6.22
N LYS A 111 9.36 34.20 -6.93
CA LYS A 111 10.66 34.49 -6.32
C LYS A 111 10.52 35.78 -5.51
N ARG A 112 10.59 35.71 -4.18
CA ARG A 112 10.84 36.89 -3.36
C ARG A 112 12.28 37.31 -3.64
N ALA A 113 12.45 38.43 -4.33
CA ALA A 113 13.73 39.12 -4.42
C ALA A 113 14.10 39.57 -2.99
N THR A 114 15.03 38.88 -2.36
CA THR A 114 15.69 39.41 -1.16
C THR A 114 16.57 40.57 -1.61
N HIS A 115 16.20 41.73 -1.11
CA HIS A 115 16.77 43.03 -1.40
C HIS A 115 18.26 43.06 -1.06
N ALA A 116 19.08 43.31 -2.08
CA ALA A 116 20.39 43.90 -1.88
C ALA A 116 20.19 45.29 -1.26
N ARG A 117 20.58 45.46 0.01
CA ARG A 117 20.95 46.78 0.52
C ARG A 117 22.46 46.82 0.62
N ARG A 118 23.05 47.40 -0.43
CA ARG A 118 24.25 48.22 -0.30
C ARG A 118 24.04 49.21 0.85
N LYS A 119 24.99 49.29 1.78
CA LYS A 119 25.30 50.54 2.45
C LYS A 119 26.82 50.69 2.43
N ALA A 120 27.23 51.74 1.72
CA ALA A 120 28.54 52.32 1.79
C ALA A 120 28.62 53.18 3.05
N ALA A 121 29.74 53.08 3.77
CA ALA A 121 30.48 54.16 4.43
C ALA A 121 31.85 53.57 4.83
#